data_AF-A0A950YH73-F1
#
_entry.id   AF-A0A950YH73-F1
#
_cell.length_a   1.000
_cell.length_b   1.000
_cell.length_c   1.000
_cell.angle_alpha   90.00
_cell.angle_beta   90.00
_cell.angle_gamma   90.00
#
_symmetry.space_group_name_H-M   'P 1'
#
loop_
_entity.id
_entity.type
_entity.pdbx_description
1 polymer ?
#
loop_
_entity_poly.entity_id
_entity_poly.type
_entity_poly.pdbx_seq_one_letter_code
_entity_poly.pdbx_strand_id
1 'polypeptide(L)'
;MSVTTKTDGAGDSALVFEQRIQDLCHDELFEQGTGSEVAYDLISNELLLDGSARLNLATFVTTWMPPPAGALMAKTADKNM
;
A
#
# COMPACT_ATOMS: atom_id res chain seq x y z
N MET A 1 -8.33 -38.81 -14.45
CA MET A 1 -9.03 -38.16 -15.58
C MET A 1 -10.38 -37.69 -15.05
N SER A 2 -10.71 -36.42 -15.30
CA SER A 2 -11.97 -35.72 -14.94
C SER A 2 -12.26 -35.43 -13.47
N VAL A 3 -12.80 -34.26 -13.09
CA VAL A 3 -13.01 -32.97 -13.77
C VAL A 3 -13.37 -31.95 -12.67
N THR A 4 -12.98 -30.70 -12.88
CA THR A 4 -13.34 -29.45 -12.18
C THR A 4 -14.83 -29.19 -12.02
N THR A 5 -15.25 -28.51 -10.94
CA THR A 5 -16.30 -27.47 -11.03
C THR A 5 -16.03 -26.31 -10.08
N LYS A 6 -15.92 -25.14 -10.69
CA LYS A 6 -15.91 -23.78 -10.17
C LYS A 6 -17.20 -23.44 -9.40
N THR A 7 -17.10 -22.68 -8.31
CA THR A 7 -18.22 -21.86 -7.80
C THR A 7 -17.69 -20.52 -7.31
N ASP A 8 -17.80 -19.51 -8.16
CA ASP A 8 -17.88 -18.10 -7.77
C ASP A 8 -19.23 -17.88 -7.07
N GLY A 9 -19.27 -17.24 -5.90
CA GLY A 9 -20.52 -16.95 -5.21
C GLY A 9 -20.34 -16.29 -3.85
N ALA A 10 -20.56 -14.99 -3.84
CA ALA A 10 -20.59 -14.07 -2.71
C ALA A 10 -21.18 -14.60 -1.39
N GLY A 11 -20.54 -14.20 -0.28
CA GLY A 11 -21.15 -14.14 1.05
C GLY A 11 -20.37 -14.90 2.11
N ASP A 12 -19.28 -14.32 2.62
CA ASP A 12 -18.86 -14.62 3.99
C ASP A 12 -18.43 -13.33 4.69
N SER A 13 -19.44 -12.65 5.23
CA SER A 13 -19.26 -11.59 6.21
C SER A 13 -18.70 -12.23 7.48
N ALA A 14 -17.66 -11.63 8.04
CA ALA A 14 -17.17 -11.85 9.40
C ALA A 14 -16.29 -13.09 9.66
N LEU A 15 -15.34 -13.37 8.77
CA LEU A 15 -14.03 -13.78 9.27
C LEU A 15 -13.25 -12.50 9.60
N VAL A 16 -13.43 -12.03 10.83
CA VAL A 16 -12.37 -11.25 11.51
C VAL A 16 -11.18 -12.20 11.57
N PHE A 17 -10.41 -12.22 10.50
CA PHE A 17 -9.10 -12.81 10.53
C PHE A 17 -8.36 -12.02 11.60
N GLU A 18 -8.01 -12.68 12.70
CA GLU A 18 -6.78 -12.38 13.40
C GLU A 18 -5.64 -12.55 12.38
N GLN A 19 -5.50 -11.60 11.46
CA GLN A 19 -4.29 -11.44 10.69
C GLN A 19 -3.27 -11.01 11.74
N ARG A 20 -2.58 -12.01 12.30
CA ARG A 20 -1.18 -11.89 12.68
C ARG A 20 -0.60 -10.90 11.68
N ILE A 21 -0.16 -9.73 12.16
CA ILE A 21 0.48 -8.72 11.32
C ILE A 21 1.56 -9.48 10.54
N GLN A 22 1.25 -9.79 9.28
CA GLN A 22 2.19 -10.36 8.36
C GLN A 22 2.95 -9.14 7.93
N ASP A 23 4.20 -9.02 8.42
CA ASP A 23 5.12 -8.01 7.95
C ASP A 23 5.10 -8.01 6.41
N LEU A 24 5.29 -6.84 5.79
CA LEU A 24 5.37 -6.76 4.34
C LEU A 24 6.44 -7.75 3.85
N CYS A 25 6.05 -8.65 2.93
CA CYS A 25 7.02 -9.58 2.36
C CYS A 25 7.99 -8.79 1.49
N HIS A 26 9.27 -8.76 1.88
CA HIS A 26 10.30 -8.04 1.14
C HIS A 26 11.04 -8.94 0.13
N ASP A 27 11.03 -10.26 0.33
CA ASP A 27 11.89 -11.19 -0.40
C ASP A 27 11.17 -11.95 -1.52
N GLU A 28 9.85 -12.20 -1.38
CA GLU A 28 9.05 -12.95 -2.36
C GLU A 28 7.66 -12.32 -2.55
N LEU A 29 7.03 -12.57 -3.71
CA LEU A 29 5.66 -12.11 -3.97
C LEU A 29 4.64 -13.06 -3.35
N PHE A 30 3.55 -12.51 -2.82
CA PHE A 30 2.44 -13.32 -2.31
C PHE A 30 1.74 -14.07 -3.44
N GLU A 31 1.40 -15.34 -3.19
CA GLU A 31 0.61 -16.16 -4.12
C GLU A 31 -0.83 -15.65 -4.30
N GLN A 32 -1.35 -14.90 -3.31
CA GLN A 32 -2.70 -14.37 -3.29
C GLN A 32 -2.68 -12.87 -2.96
N GLY A 33 -3.54 -12.10 -3.63
CA GLY A 33 -3.71 -10.68 -3.35
C GLY A 33 -4.45 -10.45 -2.03
N THR A 34 -4.11 -9.37 -1.34
CA THR A 34 -4.88 -8.86 -0.18
C THR A 34 -5.89 -7.80 -0.64
N GLY A 35 -6.87 -7.47 0.20
CA GLY A 35 -7.84 -6.39 -0.07
C GLY A 35 -7.15 -5.02 -0.11
N SER A 36 -7.71 -4.08 -0.88
CA SER A 36 -7.13 -2.74 -1.06
C SER A 36 -6.97 -1.96 0.25
N GLU A 37 -7.98 -2.00 1.11
CA GLU A 37 -7.95 -1.30 2.41
C GLU A 37 -6.90 -1.91 3.35
N VAL A 38 -6.84 -3.25 3.41
CA VAL A 38 -5.85 -3.96 4.23
C VAL A 38 -4.44 -3.66 3.74
N ALA A 39 -4.20 -3.64 2.43
CA ALA A 39 -2.92 -3.26 1.86
C ALA A 39 -2.54 -1.81 2.21
N TYR A 40 -3.49 -0.89 2.07
CA TYR A 40 -3.26 0.53 2.36
C TYR A 40 -2.92 0.75 3.83
N ASP A 41 -3.64 0.10 4.74
CA ASP A 41 -3.40 0.22 6.18
C ASP A 41 -2.04 -0.37 6.57
N LEU A 42 -1.66 -1.53 6.03
CA LEU A 42 -0.36 -2.16 6.27
C LEU A 42 0.79 -1.23 5.85
N ILE A 43 0.76 -0.72 4.62
CA ILE A 43 1.78 0.19 4.09
C ILE A 43 1.81 1.51 4.89
N SER A 44 0.63 2.06 5.21
CA SER A 44 0.53 3.30 5.97
C SER A 44 1.10 3.16 7.38
N ASN A 45 0.88 2.01 8.03
CA ASN A 45 1.41 1.73 9.36
C ASN A 45 2.94 1.61 9.35
N GLU A 46 3.52 1.00 8.32
CA GLU A 46 4.98 0.94 8.18
C GLU A 46 5.59 2.32 7.95
N LEU A 47 4.95 3.17 7.14
CA LEU A 47 5.37 4.56 6.91
C LEU A 47 5.30 5.44 8.16
N LEU A 48 4.59 5.06 9.23
CA LEU A 48 4.64 5.78 10.51
C LEU A 48 5.98 5.61 11.23
N LEU A 49 6.75 4.57 10.89
CA LEU A 49 8.11 4.36 11.41
C LEU A 49 9.13 5.26 10.70
N ASP A 50 8.79 5.80 9.52
CA ASP A 50 9.61 6.81 8.85
C ASP A 50 9.58 8.14 9.61
N GLY A 51 10.78 8.67 9.88
CA GLY A 51 10.93 9.96 10.52
C GLY A 51 10.38 11.10 9.66
N SER A 52 9.99 12.20 10.30
CA SER A 52 9.55 13.40 9.59
C SER A 52 10.67 13.95 8.69
N ALA A 53 10.46 13.94 7.37
CA ALA A 53 11.41 14.51 6.41
C ALA A 53 11.76 15.98 6.69
N ARG A 54 10.85 16.75 7.31
CA ARG A 54 11.10 18.14 7.71
C ARG A 54 12.14 18.30 8.82
N LEU A 55 12.37 17.25 9.60
CA LEU A 55 13.38 17.22 10.66
C LEU A 55 14.71 16.63 10.17
N ASN A 56 14.77 16.16 8.92
CA ASN A 56 16.01 15.64 8.33
C ASN A 56 16.89 16.79 7.84
N LEU A 57 17.93 17.12 8.62
CA LEU A 57 18.93 18.14 8.28
C LEU A 57 20.13 17.61 7.50
N ALA A 58 20.18 16.29 7.26
CA ALA A 58 21.30 15.64 6.57
C ALA A 58 21.10 15.56 5.05
N THR A 59 19.85 15.69 4.57
CA THR A 59 19.54 15.60 3.14
C THR A 59 19.70 16.95 2.43
N PHE A 60 20.16 16.90 1.17
CA PHE A 60 20.21 18.05 0.27
C PHE A 60 18.92 18.21 -0.55
N VAL A 61 18.01 17.24 -0.49
CA VAL A 61 16.75 17.23 -1.27
C VAL A 61 15.69 18.09 -0.57
N THR A 62 14.80 18.70 -1.36
CA THR A 62 13.68 19.48 -0.85
C THR A 62 12.67 18.60 -0.09
N THR A 63 12.42 18.91 1.18
CA THR A 63 11.49 18.15 2.06
C THR A 63 10.15 18.88 2.31
N TRP A 64 9.93 20.02 1.65
CA TRP A 64 8.68 20.78 1.74
C TRP A 64 8.31 21.41 0.39
N MET A 65 7.03 21.39 0.06
CA MET A 65 6.49 21.99 -1.15
C MET A 65 5.16 22.71 -0.85
N PRO A 66 4.88 23.86 -1.50
CA PRO A 66 3.59 24.53 -1.37
C PRO A 66 2.42 23.64 -1.84
N PRO A 67 1.23 23.73 -1.21
CA PRO A 67 0.03 22.99 -1.64
C PRO A 67 -0.30 23.02 -3.14
N PRO A 68 -0.22 24.17 -3.85
CA PRO A 68 -0.51 24.19 -5.28
C PRO A 68 0.50 23.38 -6.11
N ALA A 69 1.77 23.33 -5.69
CA ALA A 69 2.78 22.55 -6.40
C ALA A 69 2.60 21.03 -6.16
N GLY A 70 2.21 20.61 -4.95
CA GLY A 70 1.81 19.22 -4.70
C GLY A 70 0.58 18.80 -5.52
N ALA A 71 -0.41 19.69 -5.67
CA ALA A 71 -1.57 19.44 -6.51
C ALA A 71 -1.21 19.33 -8.00
N LEU A 72 -0.25 20.11 -8.48
CA LEU A 72 0.26 19.99 -9.85
C LEU A 72 0.98 18.65 -10.05
N MET A 73 1.84 18.23 -9.11
CA MET A 73 2.51 16.93 -9.17
C MET A 73 1.51 15.77 -9.24
N ALA A 74 0.46 15.78 -8.41
CA ALA A 74 -0.58 14.75 -8.43
C ALA A 74 -1.33 14.71 -9.78
N LYS A 75 -1.60 15.86 -10.40
CA LYS A 75 -2.25 15.95 -11.72
C LYS A 75 -1.36 15.51 -12.88
N THR A 76 -0.06 15.45 -12.67
CA THR A 76 0.92 15.05 -13.70
C THR A 76 1.53 13.69 -13.43
N ALA A 77 1.04 12.93 -12.45
CA ALA A 77 1.60 11.62 -12.08
C ALA A 77 1.62 10.62 -13.25
N ASP A 78 0.58 10.61 -14.08
CA ASP A 78 0.47 9.69 -15.24
C ASP A 78 1.14 10.22 -16.52
N LYS A 79 1.77 11.41 -16.47
CA LYS A 79 2.41 12.00 -17.65
C LYS A 79 3.83 11.48 -17.79
N ASN A 80 4.11 10.82 -18.90
CA ASN A 80 5.48 10.49 -19.29
C ASN A 80 6.16 11.76 -19.84
N MET A 81 7.14 12.30 -19.10
CA MET A 81 7.97 13.44 -19.48
C MET A 81 9.30 13.00 -20.06
#